data_AF-A0A7W9IDF3-F1
#
_entry.id   AF-A0A7W9IDF3-F1
#
_cell.length_a   1.000
_cell.length_b   1.000
_cell.length_c   1.000
_cell.angle_alpha   90.00
_cell.angle_beta   90.00
_cell.angle_gamma   90.00
#
_symmetry.space_group_name_H-M   'P 1'
#
loop_
_entity.id
_entity.type
_entity.pdbx_description
1 polymer ?
#
loop_
_entity_poly.entity_id
_entity_poly.type
_entity_poly.pdbx_seq_one_letter_code
_entity_poly.pdbx_strand_id
1 'polypeptide(L)'
;MNSISLVSPNNVTANAMVRAIDMIRPQIQARRPALVAFCVGTQINGTPHLGTSLVQTAAFLLAATARRAFAVEAVVRFGALDNAPYDVQLDPETHHAYQVTYHHALGADGVNDMIDKNYRAFFDSLADATGIDY
;
A
#
# COMPACT_ATOMS: atom_id res chain seq x y z
N MET A 1 -17.44 10.89 -2.00
CA MET A 1 -17.24 9.54 -1.43
C MET A 1 -16.64 9.70 -0.03
N ASN A 2 -17.30 9.19 1.02
CA ASN A 2 -16.76 9.25 2.39
C ASN A 2 -15.59 8.28 2.50
N SER A 3 -14.35 8.78 2.59
CA SER A 3 -13.19 7.96 2.96
C SER A 3 -12.87 8.15 4.44
N ILE A 4 -12.49 7.06 5.11
CA ILE A 4 -11.89 7.11 6.45
C ILE A 4 -10.58 6.34 6.40
N SER A 5 -9.54 6.94 6.97
CA SER A 5 -8.22 6.34 7.13
C SER A 5 -8.19 5.46 8.38
N LEU A 6 -7.85 4.18 8.21
CA LEU A 6 -7.52 3.28 9.32
C LEU A 6 -6.08 3.57 9.76
N VAL A 7 -5.92 4.52 10.68
CA VAL A 7 -4.63 4.74 11.35
C VAL A 7 -4.49 3.65 12.39
N SER A 8 -3.52 2.74 12.26
CA SER A 8 -3.22 1.73 13.28
C SER A 8 -2.79 2.45 14.56
N PRO A 9 -3.63 2.46 15.60
CA PRO A 9 -3.20 2.98 16.86
C PRO A 9 -2.73 1.77 17.67
N ASN A 10 -1.69 1.95 18.49
CA ASN A 10 -1.59 1.14 19.70
C ASN A 10 -2.78 1.52 20.61
N ASN A 11 -4.00 1.13 20.23
CA ASN A 11 -5.21 1.45 20.97
C ASN A 11 -5.61 0.26 21.84
N VAL A 12 -6.14 0.63 23.00
CA VAL A 12 -6.87 -0.06 24.07
C VAL A 12 -7.66 -1.33 23.67
N THR A 13 -7.92 -1.57 22.39
CA THR A 13 -8.54 -2.78 21.83
C THR A 13 -7.63 -4.00 21.74
N ALA A 14 -6.31 -3.89 21.88
CA ALA A 14 -5.41 -5.05 21.82
C ALA A 14 -5.85 -6.19 22.78
N ASN A 15 -6.37 -5.83 23.97
CA ASN A 15 -6.86 -6.80 24.96
C ASN A 15 -8.22 -7.44 24.62
N ALA A 16 -8.93 -6.93 23.60
CA ALA A 16 -10.20 -7.47 23.12
C ALA A 16 -10.08 -8.11 21.72
N MET A 17 -8.88 -8.07 21.12
CA MET A 17 -8.61 -8.64 19.80
C MET A 17 -8.10 -10.05 19.93
N VAL A 18 -8.82 -11.01 19.34
CA VAL A 18 -8.35 -12.40 19.23
C VAL A 18 -7.45 -12.56 18.00
N ARG A 19 -7.70 -11.77 16.95
CA ARG A 19 -6.92 -11.76 15.70
C ARG A 19 -6.67 -10.32 15.25
N ALA A 20 -5.56 -10.09 14.56
CA ALA A 20 -5.24 -8.78 13.98
C ALA A 20 -6.39 -8.18 13.15
N ILE A 21 -7.14 -9.04 12.44
CA ILE A 21 -8.27 -8.63 11.60
C ILE A 21 -9.48 -8.13 12.40
N ASP A 22 -9.59 -8.42 13.70
CA ASP A 22 -10.72 -7.94 14.50
C ASP A 22 -10.71 -6.42 14.70
N MET A 23 -9.58 -5.74 14.40
CA MET A 23 -9.47 -4.27 14.45
C MET A 23 -10.48 -3.57 13.53
N ILE A 24 -10.85 -4.20 12.40
CA ILE A 24 -11.80 -3.59 11.44
C ILE A 24 -13.25 -4.02 11.68
N ARG A 25 -13.50 -5.01 12.56
CA ARG A 25 -14.84 -5.56 12.84
C ARG A 25 -15.86 -4.48 13.25
N PRO A 26 -15.55 -3.55 14.18
CA PRO A 26 -16.53 -2.55 14.60
C PRO A 26 -16.97 -1.65 13.45
N GLN A 27 -16.03 -1.28 12.57
CA GLN A 27 -16.33 -0.42 11.42
C GLN A 27 -17.18 -1.15 10.38
N ILE A 28 -16.89 -2.43 10.11
CA ILE A 28 -17.70 -3.24 9.20
C ILE A 28 -19.13 -3.39 9.74
N GLN A 29 -19.29 -3.72 11.02
CA GLN A 29 -20.61 -3.90 11.63
C GLN A 29 -21.44 -2.61 11.67
N ALA A 30 -20.80 -1.49 12.02
CA ALA A 30 -21.47 -0.20 12.13
C ALA A 30 -21.90 0.37 10.77
N ARG A 31 -21.08 0.15 9.73
CA ARG A 31 -21.27 0.82 8.43
C ARG A 31 -21.80 -0.09 7.33
N ARG A 32 -21.64 -1.40 7.47
CA ARG A 32 -21.97 -2.42 6.45
C ARG A 32 -21.48 -2.01 5.06
N PRO A 33 -20.18 -1.68 4.92
CA PRO A 33 -19.65 -1.22 3.64
C PRO A 33 -19.80 -2.32 2.59
N ALA A 34 -20.07 -1.93 1.35
CA ALA A 34 -20.06 -2.88 0.24
C ALA A 34 -18.64 -3.36 -0.10
N LEU A 35 -17.61 -2.57 0.24
CA LEU A 35 -16.20 -2.82 -0.09
C LEU A 35 -15.27 -2.31 1.01
N VAL A 36 -14.22 -3.07 1.34
CA VAL A 36 -13.09 -2.65 2.18
C VAL A 36 -11.80 -2.62 1.36
N ALA A 37 -11.13 -1.47 1.32
CA ALA A 37 -9.85 -1.32 0.64
C ALA A 37 -8.67 -1.38 1.62
N PHE A 38 -7.71 -2.26 1.36
CA PHE A 38 -6.43 -2.36 2.05
C PHE A 38 -5.37 -1.60 1.26
N CYS A 39 -5.07 -0.37 1.68
CA CYS A 39 -4.11 0.47 0.99
C CYS A 39 -2.68 0.16 1.43
N VAL A 40 -1.81 -0.13 0.48
CA VAL A 40 -0.35 -0.24 0.68
C VAL A 40 0.35 0.70 -0.28
N GLY A 41 1.41 1.35 0.18
CA GLY A 41 2.18 2.25 -0.66
C GLY A 41 3.67 2.11 -0.41
N THR A 42 4.46 2.47 -1.40
CA THR A 42 5.91 2.50 -1.31
C THR A 42 6.46 3.64 -2.15
N GLN A 43 7.61 4.16 -1.75
CA GLN A 43 8.35 5.09 -2.59
C GLN A 43 8.99 4.30 -3.73
N ILE A 44 8.66 4.68 -4.96
CA ILE A 44 9.22 4.06 -6.15
C ILE A 44 10.63 4.61 -6.34
N ASN A 45 11.63 3.74 -6.18
CA ASN A 45 13.04 4.08 -6.33
C ASN A 45 13.87 2.94 -6.94
N GLY A 46 13.21 2.01 -7.64
CA GLY A 46 13.82 0.84 -8.26
C GLY A 46 13.09 -0.46 -7.89
N THR A 47 13.85 -1.56 -7.84
CA THR A 47 13.31 -2.89 -7.49
C THR A 47 12.85 -2.91 -6.02
N PRO A 48 11.64 -3.42 -5.71
CA PRO A 48 11.17 -3.53 -4.34
C PRO A 48 12.08 -4.43 -3.52
N HIS A 49 12.47 -3.95 -2.34
CA HIS A 49 13.19 -4.77 -1.36
C HIS A 49 12.23 -5.72 -0.63
N LEU A 50 12.79 -6.72 0.07
CA LEU A 50 12.02 -7.75 0.77
C LEU A 50 10.93 -7.18 1.69
N GLY A 51 11.23 -6.13 2.45
CA GLY A 51 10.24 -5.47 3.32
C GLY A 51 8.98 -4.99 2.58
N THR A 52 9.13 -4.44 1.37
CA THR A 52 8.02 -4.00 0.53
C THR A 52 7.16 -5.18 0.12
N SER A 53 7.78 -6.27 -0.35
CA SER A 53 7.07 -7.50 -0.72
C SER A 53 6.36 -8.15 0.47
N LEU A 54 6.95 -8.13 1.67
CA LEU A 54 6.32 -8.65 2.89
C LEU A 54 5.06 -7.86 3.25
N VAL A 55 5.12 -6.53 3.23
CA VAL A 55 3.96 -5.67 3.54
C VAL A 55 2.85 -5.85 2.51
N GLN A 56 3.20 -5.90 1.23
CA GLN A 56 2.25 -6.14 0.14
C GLN A 56 1.58 -7.51 0.29
N THR A 57 2.36 -8.57 0.55
CA THR A 57 1.82 -9.92 0.81
C THR A 57 0.86 -9.92 2.00
N ALA A 58 1.24 -9.26 3.10
CA ALA A 58 0.38 -9.16 4.28
C ALA A 58 -0.94 -8.45 3.96
N ALA A 59 -0.94 -7.42 3.12
CA ALA A 59 -2.17 -6.72 2.73
C ALA A 59 -3.14 -7.63 1.96
N PHE A 60 -2.66 -8.40 0.99
CA PHE A 60 -3.49 -9.37 0.26
C PHE A 60 -4.06 -10.45 1.20
N LEU A 61 -3.23 -11.00 2.11
CA LEU A 61 -3.67 -12.00 3.08
C LEU A 61 -4.68 -11.45 4.08
N LEU A 62 -4.52 -10.21 4.53
CA LEU A 62 -5.46 -9.54 5.42
C LEU A 62 -6.78 -9.23 4.70
N ALA A 63 -6.75 -8.80 3.44
CA ALA A 63 -7.93 -8.60 2.62
C ALA A 63 -8.72 -9.91 2.41
N ALA A 64 -8.03 -11.00 2.06
CA ALA A 64 -8.64 -12.32 1.94
C ALA A 64 -9.25 -12.80 3.27
N THR A 65 -8.56 -12.53 4.38
CA THR A 65 -9.04 -12.86 5.71
C THR A 65 -10.28 -12.04 6.08
N ALA A 66 -10.31 -10.75 5.75
CA ALA A 66 -11.47 -9.88 5.97
C ALA A 66 -12.69 -10.40 5.20
N ARG A 67 -12.52 -10.70 3.91
CA ARG A 67 -13.59 -11.23 3.06
C ARG A 67 -14.21 -12.48 3.64
N ARG A 68 -13.37 -13.44 4.06
CA ARG A 68 -13.83 -14.68 4.70
C ARG A 68 -14.47 -14.46 6.08
N ALA A 69 -13.88 -13.59 6.92
CA ALA A 69 -14.29 -13.44 8.31
C ALA A 69 -15.56 -12.59 8.47
N PHE A 70 -15.85 -11.70 7.51
CA PHE A 70 -16.92 -10.71 7.61
C PHE A 70 -17.92 -10.73 6.46
N ALA A 71 -17.73 -11.59 5.46
CA ALA A 71 -18.57 -11.66 4.26
C ALA A 71 -18.72 -10.28 3.58
N VAL A 72 -17.61 -9.57 3.43
CA VAL A 72 -17.53 -8.26 2.77
C VAL A 72 -16.56 -8.32 1.60
N GLU A 73 -16.84 -7.61 0.50
CA GLU A 73 -15.86 -7.51 -0.57
C GLU A 73 -14.62 -6.78 -0.08
N ALA A 74 -13.45 -7.20 -0.56
CA ALA A 74 -12.17 -6.64 -0.18
C ALA A 74 -11.26 -6.52 -1.39
N VAL A 75 -10.54 -5.40 -1.47
CA VAL A 75 -9.51 -5.14 -2.49
C VAL A 75 -8.24 -4.62 -1.83
N VAL A 76 -7.12 -4.80 -2.50
CA VAL A 76 -5.89 -4.05 -2.21
C VAL A 76 -5.90 -2.77 -3.05
N ARG A 77 -5.22 -1.73 -2.59
CA ARG A 77 -4.92 -0.55 -3.42
C ARG A 77 -3.46 -0.20 -3.26
N PHE A 78 -2.75 -0.13 -4.38
CA PHE A 78 -1.35 0.25 -4.38
C PHE A 78 -1.13 1.74 -4.64
N GLY A 79 -0.37 2.39 -3.77
CA GLY A 79 0.10 3.76 -3.94
C GLY A 79 1.58 3.80 -4.29
N ALA A 80 1.90 4.18 -5.51
CA ALA A 80 3.26 4.44 -5.97
C ALA A 80 3.65 5.89 -5.66
N LEU A 81 4.50 6.10 -4.65
CA LEU A 81 4.97 7.43 -4.29
C LEU A 81 6.21 7.76 -5.14
N ASP A 82 6.07 8.70 -6.07
CA ASP A 82 7.10 9.11 -7.05
C ASP A 82 7.97 10.28 -6.58
N ASN A 83 7.89 10.61 -5.28
CA ASN A 83 8.62 11.70 -4.65
C ASN A 83 10.00 11.30 -4.13
N ALA A 84 10.48 10.08 -4.41
CA ALA A 84 11.84 9.67 -4.08
C ALA A 84 12.88 10.46 -4.88
N PRO A 85 14.10 10.68 -4.34
CA PRO A 85 15.18 11.32 -5.09
C PRO A 85 15.63 10.44 -6.28
N TYR A 86 15.63 11.02 -7.48
CA TYR A 86 16.19 10.43 -8.70
C TYR A 86 17.62 10.92 -8.93
N ASP A 87 17.83 12.23 -8.80
CA ASP A 87 19.14 12.88 -8.85
C ASP A 87 19.28 13.85 -7.68
N VAL A 88 20.51 14.00 -7.18
CA VAL A 88 20.85 14.91 -6.09
C VAL A 88 22.05 15.74 -6.50
N GLN A 89 21.87 17.06 -6.59
CA GLN A 89 22.92 18.00 -6.92
C GLN A 89 23.24 18.87 -5.71
N LEU A 90 24.53 19.04 -5.45
CA LEU A 90 25.00 19.95 -4.42
C LEU A 90 25.28 21.31 -5.04
N ASP A 91 24.79 22.37 -4.41
CA ASP A 91 25.21 23.72 -4.72
C ASP A 91 26.74 23.85 -4.50
N PRO A 92 27.53 24.26 -5.51
CA PRO A 92 28.98 24.37 -5.38
C PRO A 92 29.45 25.35 -4.31
N GLU A 93 28.65 26.38 -3.99
CA GLU A 93 29.01 27.41 -3.01
C GLU A 93 28.54 27.03 -1.61
N THR A 94 27.26 26.67 -1.47
CA THR A 94 26.64 26.44 -0.15
C THR A 94 26.67 24.97 0.29
N HIS A 95 27.02 24.05 -0.61
CA HIS A 95 26.90 22.59 -0.41
C HIS A 95 25.49 22.12 -0.05
N HIS A 96 24.47 22.95 -0.28
CA HIS A 96 23.08 22.56 -0.06
C HIS A 96 22.64 21.53 -1.10
N ALA A 97 21.91 20.49 -0.66
CA ALA A 97 21.44 19.43 -1.53
C ALA A 97 20.07 19.77 -2.14
N TYR A 98 20.02 19.83 -3.47
CA TYR A 98 18.79 19.94 -4.25
C TYR A 98 18.50 18.61 -4.93
N GLN A 99 17.23 18.21 -4.92
CA GLN A 99 16.81 16.89 -5.40
C GLN A 99 15.80 17.01 -6.54
N VAL A 100 16.02 16.24 -7.60
CA VAL A 100 15.01 15.98 -8.63
C VAL A 100 14.32 14.67 -8.25
N THR A 101 13.00 14.67 -8.15
CA THR A 101 12.25 13.44 -7.82
C THR A 101 11.98 12.58 -9.05
N TYR A 102 11.65 11.30 -8.86
CA TYR A 102 11.19 10.42 -9.95
C TYR A 102 10.03 11.02 -10.74
N HIS A 103 9.08 11.69 -10.06
CA HIS A 103 8.00 12.44 -10.70
C HIS A 103 8.51 13.43 -11.76
N HIS A 104 9.47 14.28 -11.39
CA HIS A 104 10.00 15.32 -12.28
C HIS A 104 10.94 14.76 -13.34
N ALA A 105 11.69 13.71 -13.01
CA ALA A 105 12.66 13.10 -13.92
C ALA A 105 12.00 12.24 -15.00
N LEU A 106 10.95 11.49 -14.65
CA LEU A 106 10.36 10.48 -15.53
C LEU A 106 8.93 10.81 -15.98
N GLY A 107 8.23 11.70 -15.27
CA GLY A 107 6.81 11.93 -15.49
C GLY A 107 5.93 10.72 -15.17
N ALA A 108 4.63 10.85 -15.41
CA ALA A 108 3.66 9.80 -15.10
C ALA A 108 3.91 8.50 -15.86
N ASP A 109 4.28 8.59 -17.14
CA ASP A 109 4.48 7.41 -17.99
C ASP A 109 5.68 6.58 -17.53
N GLY A 110 6.81 7.23 -17.23
CA GLY A 110 7.98 6.51 -16.73
C GLY A 110 7.77 5.91 -15.33
N VAL A 111 6.96 6.56 -14.48
CA VAL A 111 6.54 5.96 -13.21
C VAL A 111 5.65 4.74 -13.43
N ASN A 112 4.71 4.79 -14.38
CA ASN A 112 3.87 3.63 -14.73
C ASN A 112 4.71 2.46 -15.27
N ASP A 113 5.70 2.73 -16.12
CA ASP A 113 6.62 1.70 -16.61
C ASP A 113 7.39 1.03 -15.47
N MET A 114 7.80 1.80 -14.45
CA MET A 114 8.43 1.24 -13.26
C MET A 114 7.48 0.37 -12.43
N ILE A 115 6.20 0.75 -12.33
CA ILE A 115 5.19 -0.05 -11.63
C ILE A 115 5.00 -1.38 -12.37
N ASP A 116 4.83 -1.32 -13.69
CA ASP A 116 4.61 -2.48 -14.53
C ASP A 116 5.79 -3.44 -14.47
N LYS A 117 7.01 -2.91 -14.57
CA LYS A 117 8.24 -3.71 -14.54
C LYS A 117 8.48 -4.37 -13.19
N ASN A 118 8.25 -3.66 -12.09
CA ASN A 118 8.76 -4.07 -10.77
C ASN A 118 7.69 -4.65 -9.83
N TYR A 119 6.40 -4.38 -10.07
CA TYR A 119 5.33 -4.71 -9.12
C TYR A 119 4.21 -5.56 -9.72
N ARG A 120 3.82 -5.31 -10.97
CA ARG A 120 2.62 -5.92 -11.59
C ARG A 120 2.63 -7.45 -11.51
N ALA A 121 3.69 -8.11 -11.95
CA ALA A 121 3.77 -9.57 -11.94
C ALA A 121 3.67 -10.17 -10.52
N PHE A 122 4.20 -9.47 -9.51
CA PHE A 122 4.10 -9.91 -8.12
C PHE A 122 2.67 -9.74 -7.59
N PHE A 123 2.01 -8.64 -7.90
CA PHE A 123 0.62 -8.42 -7.53
C PHE A 123 -0.34 -9.36 -8.25
N ASP A 124 -0.11 -9.66 -9.52
CA ASP A 124 -0.88 -10.68 -10.25
C ASP A 124 -0.77 -12.04 -9.54
N SER A 125 0.45 -12.43 -9.14
CA SER A 125 0.68 -13.68 -8.38
C SER A 125 -0.04 -13.69 -7.02
N LEU A 126 -0.08 -12.55 -6.31
CA LEU A 126 -0.78 -12.43 -5.04
C LEU A 126 -2.31 -12.43 -5.23
N ALA A 127 -2.80 -11.78 -6.28
CA ALA A 127 -4.21 -11.75 -6.65
C ALA A 127 -4.70 -13.17 -6.95
N ASP A 128 -3.96 -13.91 -7.77
CA ASP A 128 -4.25 -15.32 -8.08
C ASP A 128 -4.25 -16.19 -6.82
N ALA A 129 -3.24 -16.03 -5.95
CA ALA A 129 -3.09 -16.85 -4.76
C ALA A 129 -4.16 -16.59 -3.68
N THR A 130 -4.72 -15.38 -3.63
CA THR A 130 -5.66 -14.96 -2.57
C THR A 130 -7.09 -14.72 -3.07
N GLY A 131 -7.27 -14.65 -4.39
CA GLY A 131 -8.48 -14.22 -5.07
C GLY A 131 -8.88 -12.78 -4.77
N ILE A 132 -7.92 -11.88 -4.47
CA ILE A 132 -8.19 -10.48 -4.11
C ILE A 132 -7.66 -9.56 -5.21
N ASP A 133 -8.51 -8.66 -5.70
CA ASP A 133 -8.14 -7.67 -6.71
C ASP A 133 -7.33 -6.51 -6.10
N TYR A 134 -6.54 -5.81 -6.92
CA TYR A 134 -5.65 -4.71 -6.50
C TYR A 134 -5.65 -3.49 -7.42
#